data_AF-A0AA35YLT4-F1
#
_entry.id   AF-A0AA35YLT4-F1
#
_cell.length_a   1.000
_cell.length_b   1.000
_cell.length_c   1.000
_cell.angle_alpha   90.00
_cell.angle_beta   90.00
_cell.angle_gamma   90.00
#
_symmetry.space_group_name_H-M   'P 1'
#
loop_
_entity.id
_entity.type
_entity.pdbx_description
1 polymer ?
#
loop_
_entity_poly.entity_id
_entity_poly.type
_entity_poly.pdbx_seq_one_letter_code
_entity_poly.pdbx_strand_id
1 'polypeptide(L)'
;MMDRIYNMKLKGQQWGNHICPEIRDKVNLLKNLKGIIRLWHLNGYGCDHFVASISFLNRDAEAYVYNMFSTTTFRKAYNYRIAPMNSSDMWPEINYTPPLPPIIRRMPGRPATKRKKSTTENTGTHRVSKDGKKMICSICKEIGHNKATCPQRRPQKLNVKK
;
A
#
# COMPACT_ATOMS: atom_id res chain seq x y z
N MET A 1 20.12 -4.84 20.09
CA MET A 1 19.16 -3.70 20.12
C MET A 1 19.88 -2.36 20.27
N MET A 2 20.86 -2.25 21.17
CA MET A 2 21.65 -1.03 21.38
C MET A 2 22.45 -0.58 20.15
N ASP A 3 23.05 -1.52 19.41
CA ASP A 3 23.84 -1.17 18.21
C ASP A 3 22.99 -0.52 17.12
N ARG A 4 21.72 -0.94 16.98
CA ARG A 4 20.80 -0.34 16.01
C ARG A 4 20.55 1.14 16.34
N ILE A 5 20.31 1.45 17.62
CA ILE A 5 20.06 2.82 18.09
C ILE A 5 21.32 3.66 17.91
N TYR A 6 22.49 3.10 18.25
CA TYR A 6 23.78 3.76 18.06
C TYR A 6 24.05 4.07 16.57
N ASN A 7 23.84 3.09 15.69
CA ASN A 7 24.00 3.28 14.24
C ASN A 7 23.00 4.29 13.68
N MET A 8 21.76 4.34 14.20
CA MET A 8 20.78 5.36 13.83
C MET A 8 21.23 6.76 14.24
N LYS A 9 21.79 6.90 15.45
CA LYS A 9 22.36 8.16 15.93
C LYS A 9 23.50 8.64 15.03
N LEU A 10 24.45 7.76 14.69
CA LEU A 10 25.55 8.07 13.78
C LEU A 10 25.05 8.50 12.40
N LYS A 11 24.08 7.79 11.83
CA LYS A 11 23.45 8.17 10.56
C LYS A 11 22.83 9.57 10.62
N GLY A 12 22.07 9.86 11.68
CA GLY A 12 21.42 11.17 11.85
C GLY A 12 22.40 12.34 12.05
N GLN A 13 23.60 12.08 12.56
CA GLN A 13 24.64 13.10 12.69
C GLN A 13 25.18 13.55 11.33
N GLN A 14 25.25 12.64 10.36
CA GLN A 14 25.74 12.91 9.00
C GLN A 14 24.79 13.78 8.16
N TRP A 15 23.51 13.81 8.50
CA TRP A 15 22.48 14.55 7.74
C TRP A 15 22.59 16.06 7.97
N GLY A 16 22.20 16.90 7.01
CA GLY A 16 22.18 18.36 7.22
C GLY A 16 20.91 18.83 7.95
N ASN A 17 20.75 20.15 8.08
CA ASN A 17 19.57 20.78 8.70
C ASN A 17 18.38 20.83 7.72
N HIS A 18 17.93 19.65 7.29
CA HIS A 18 16.83 19.47 6.36
C HIS A 18 15.95 18.28 6.80
N ILE A 19 15.03 17.85 5.94
CA ILE A 19 14.18 16.67 6.16
C ILE A 19 15.04 15.41 6.01
N CYS A 20 14.69 14.34 6.73
CA CYS A 20 15.30 13.03 6.57
C CYS A 20 15.39 12.62 5.08
N PRO A 21 16.57 12.18 4.57
CA PRO A 21 16.75 11.83 3.16
C PRO A 21 15.70 10.84 2.63
N GLU A 22 15.32 9.83 3.43
CA GLU A 22 14.33 8.84 3.02
C GLU A 22 12.94 9.45 2.79
N ILE A 23 12.57 10.47 3.57
CA ILE A 23 11.30 11.18 3.42
C ILE A 23 11.38 12.12 2.21
N ARG A 24 12.50 12.80 2.01
CA ARG A 24 12.77 13.59 0.81
C ARG A 24 12.63 12.75 -0.46
N ASP A 25 13.19 11.55 -0.49
CA ASP A 25 13.09 10.64 -1.63
C ASP A 25 11.63 10.24 -1.90
N LYS A 26 10.84 10.00 -0.84
CA LYS A 26 9.41 9.72 -0.96
C LYS A 26 8.64 10.92 -1.52
N VAL A 27 8.92 12.14 -1.04
CA VAL A 27 8.31 13.37 -1.55
C VAL A 27 8.68 13.58 -3.03
N ASN A 28 9.93 13.32 -3.41
CA ASN A 28 10.37 13.41 -4.80
C ASN A 28 9.73 12.35 -5.69
N LEU A 29 9.54 11.13 -5.20
CA LEU A 29 8.84 10.08 -5.93
C LEU A 29 7.38 10.47 -6.22
N LEU A 30 6.72 11.13 -5.26
CA LEU A 30 5.34 11.61 -5.42
C LEU A 30 5.19 12.69 -6.49
N LYS A 31 6.27 13.40 -6.88
CA LYS A 31 6.23 14.37 -8.00
C LYS A 31 5.95 13.68 -9.34
N ASN A 32 6.36 12.41 -9.48
CA ASN A 32 6.28 11.66 -10.74
C ASN A 32 5.17 10.60 -10.75
N LEU A 33 4.53 10.34 -9.61
CA LEU A 33 3.46 9.36 -9.47
C LEU A 33 2.10 10.03 -9.70
N LYS A 34 1.22 9.36 -10.46
CA LYS A 34 -0.18 9.75 -10.64
C LYS A 34 -1.08 8.67 -10.05
N GLY A 35 -1.88 9.02 -9.05
CA GLY A 35 -3.05 8.22 -8.62
C GLY A 35 -3.01 7.62 -7.21
N ILE A 36 -2.18 8.11 -6.28
CA ILE A 36 -2.15 7.60 -4.89
C ILE A 36 -2.95 8.51 -3.96
N ILE A 37 -4.28 8.43 -4.10
CA ILE A 37 -5.25 9.33 -3.43
C ILE A 37 -5.37 9.11 -1.90
N ARG A 38 -4.96 7.96 -1.36
CA ARG A 38 -5.43 7.52 -0.02
C ARG A 38 -4.49 7.69 1.18
N LEU A 39 -3.28 8.26 1.03
CA LEU A 39 -2.28 8.24 2.12
C LEU A 39 -2.06 9.56 2.89
N TRP A 40 -2.80 10.64 2.57
CA TRP A 40 -2.48 11.97 3.12
C TRP A 40 -2.57 12.07 4.66
N HIS A 41 -3.62 11.53 5.28
CA HIS A 41 -3.82 11.64 6.74
C HIS A 41 -2.92 10.74 7.59
N LEU A 42 -2.23 9.75 7.01
CA LEU A 42 -1.48 8.75 7.78
C LEU A 42 0.03 9.01 7.82
N ASN A 43 0.57 9.70 6.81
CA ASN A 43 2.01 9.71 6.57
C ASN A 43 2.74 11.00 6.97
N GLY A 44 2.03 12.14 7.08
CA GLY A 44 2.60 13.43 7.51
C GLY A 44 3.54 14.16 6.52
N TYR A 45 3.85 13.59 5.35
CA TYR A 45 4.60 14.25 4.26
C TYR A 45 3.78 14.44 2.96
N GLY A 46 2.50 14.05 2.98
CA GLY A 46 1.55 14.27 1.90
C GLY A 46 1.41 13.15 0.87
N CYS A 47 0.45 13.32 -0.05
CA CYS A 47 0.17 12.46 -1.19
C CYS A 47 0.61 13.16 -2.49
N ASP A 48 0.45 12.48 -3.63
CA ASP A 48 0.72 13.04 -4.96
C ASP A 48 -0.06 14.34 -5.21
N HIS A 49 -1.35 14.39 -4.84
CA HIS A 49 -2.19 15.58 -4.99
C HIS A 49 -1.69 16.76 -4.16
N PHE A 50 -1.20 16.49 -2.95
CA PHE A 50 -0.62 17.51 -2.10
C PHE A 50 0.65 18.09 -2.71
N VAL A 51 1.58 17.22 -3.12
CA VAL A 51 2.83 17.65 -3.77
C VAL A 51 2.53 18.41 -5.07
N ALA A 52 1.57 17.93 -5.87
CA ALA A 52 1.13 18.59 -7.10
C ALA A 52 0.46 19.95 -6.82
N SER A 53 -0.36 20.08 -5.78
CA SER A 53 -1.02 21.34 -5.41
C SER A 53 -0.01 22.40 -4.95
N ILE A 54 0.97 21.99 -4.15
CA ILE A 54 2.05 22.88 -3.70
C ILE A 54 2.95 23.29 -4.89
N SER A 55 3.25 22.35 -5.78
CA SER A 55 3.98 22.61 -7.02
C SER A 55 3.23 23.56 -7.96
N PHE A 56 1.90 23.42 -8.08
CA PHE A 56 1.05 24.33 -8.84
C PHE A 56 1.10 25.77 -8.30
N LEU A 57 1.25 25.92 -6.99
CA LEU A 57 1.47 27.22 -6.34
C LEU A 57 2.92 27.73 -6.44
N ASN A 58 3.79 27.02 -7.17
CA ASN A 58 5.22 27.29 -7.30
C ASN A 58 5.95 27.36 -5.94
N ARG A 59 5.56 26.48 -5.01
CA ARG A 59 6.15 26.36 -3.68
C ARG A 59 6.87 25.02 -3.54
N ASP A 60 7.77 24.94 -2.57
CA ASP A 60 8.46 23.69 -2.26
C ASP A 60 7.60 22.80 -1.35
N ALA A 61 7.36 21.56 -1.77
CA ALA A 61 6.60 20.57 -1.00
C ALA A 61 7.32 20.14 0.28
N GLU A 62 8.66 20.18 0.30
CA GLU A 62 9.44 19.86 1.50
C GLU A 62 9.10 20.81 2.65
N ALA A 63 8.88 22.10 2.37
CA ALA A 63 8.55 23.09 3.39
C ALA A 63 7.25 22.82 4.16
N TYR A 64 6.36 21.96 3.61
CA TYR A 64 5.08 21.61 4.21
C TYR A 64 5.06 20.21 4.84
N VAL A 65 6.18 19.50 4.83
CA VAL A 65 6.32 18.22 5.52
C VAL A 65 6.31 18.44 7.03
N TYR A 66 5.64 17.54 7.76
CA TYR A 66 5.53 17.65 9.20
C TYR A 66 6.91 17.64 9.89
N ASN A 67 7.10 18.51 10.88
CA ASN A 67 8.39 18.71 11.55
C ASN A 67 8.96 17.44 12.20
N MET A 68 8.14 16.43 12.47
CA MET A 68 8.59 15.12 12.97
C MET A 68 9.64 14.45 12.05
N PHE A 69 9.62 14.74 10.75
CA PHE A 69 10.55 14.20 9.77
C PHE A 69 11.82 15.05 9.58
N SER A 70 11.96 16.15 10.33
CA SER A 70 13.18 16.95 10.29
C SER A 70 14.36 16.17 10.90
N THR A 71 15.56 16.39 10.33
CA THR A 71 16.80 15.86 10.89
C THR A 71 17.01 16.31 12.34
N THR A 72 16.55 17.52 12.68
CA THR A 72 16.65 18.04 14.06
C THR A 72 15.80 17.20 15.02
N THR A 73 14.57 16.86 14.65
CA THR A 73 13.69 16.02 15.47
C THR A 73 14.20 14.58 15.54
N PHE A 74 14.71 14.05 14.42
CA PHE A 74 15.37 12.75 14.39
C PHE A 74 16.57 12.69 15.36
N ARG A 75 17.47 13.68 15.30
CA ARG A 75 18.63 13.77 16.21
C ARG A 75 18.20 13.85 17.67
N LYS A 76 17.16 14.63 17.98
CA LYS A 76 16.60 14.72 19.34
C LYS A 76 16.08 13.37 19.82
N ALA A 77 15.34 12.65 18.97
CA ALA A 77 14.79 11.34 19.31
C ALA A 77 15.88 10.30 19.63
N TYR A 78 16.97 10.30 18.86
CA TYR A 78 18.09 9.35 19.03
C TYR A 78 19.26 9.90 19.86
N ASN A 79 19.12 11.06 20.50
CA ASN A 79 20.21 11.64 21.27
C ASN A 79 20.48 10.83 22.56
N TYR A 80 19.39 10.42 23.20
CA TYR A 80 19.43 9.73 24.49
C TYR A 80 19.72 8.24 24.33
N ARG A 81 20.46 7.68 25.29
CA ARG A 81 20.68 6.25 25.40
C ARG A 81 19.49 5.63 26.11
N ILE A 82 18.95 4.54 25.57
CA ILE A 82 18.01 3.71 26.31
C ILE A 82 18.85 2.92 27.32
N ALA A 83 18.61 3.12 28.61
CA ALA A 83 19.24 2.29 29.62
C ALA A 83 18.72 0.85 29.50
N PRO A 84 19.58 -0.17 29.62
CA PRO A 84 19.10 -1.54 29.71
C PRO A 84 18.17 -1.66 30.92
N MET A 85 17.05 -2.34 30.75
CA MET A 85 16.18 -2.71 31.86
C MET A 85 16.81 -3.92 32.57
N ASN A 86 16.80 -3.89 33.90
CA ASN A 86 17.25 -5.02 34.70
C ASN A 86 16.41 -6.27 34.39
N SER A 87 17.05 -7.45 34.41
CA SER A 87 16.32 -8.73 34.31
C SER A 87 15.28 -8.85 35.42
N SER A 88 14.25 -9.68 35.20
CA SER A 88 13.24 -9.99 36.21
C SER A 88 13.85 -10.46 37.53
N ASP A 89 15.01 -11.11 37.46
CA ASP A 89 15.72 -11.67 38.60
C ASP A 89 16.30 -10.60 39.53
N MET A 90 16.46 -9.37 39.03
CA MET A 90 16.96 -8.22 39.77
C MET A 90 15.84 -7.26 40.21
N TRP A 91 14.58 -7.61 39.98
CA TRP A 91 13.46 -6.77 40.40
C TRP A 91 13.20 -6.97 41.90
N PRO A 92 12.91 -5.91 42.65
CA PRO A 92 12.58 -6.03 44.06
C PRO A 92 11.28 -6.83 44.23
N GLU A 93 11.25 -7.71 45.22
CA GLU A 93 10.03 -8.42 45.60
C GLU A 93 9.00 -7.41 46.10
N ILE A 94 7.82 -7.44 45.49
CA ILE A 94 6.71 -6.55 45.79
C ILE A 94 5.54 -7.36 46.34
N ASN A 95 4.99 -6.94 47.47
CA ASN A 95 3.85 -7.59 48.13
C ASN A 95 2.49 -7.30 47.45
N TYR A 96 2.49 -6.98 46.16
CA TYR A 96 1.25 -6.74 45.42
C TYR A 96 0.62 -8.06 45.00
N THR A 97 -0.72 -8.11 45.01
CA THR A 97 -1.45 -9.25 44.46
C THR A 97 -1.10 -9.41 42.97
N PRO A 98 -0.64 -10.59 42.54
CA PRO A 98 -0.32 -10.80 41.14
C PRO A 98 -1.57 -10.61 40.26
N PRO A 99 -1.42 -10.05 39.05
CA PRO A 99 -2.54 -9.89 38.14
C PRO A 99 -3.13 -11.26 37.80
N LEU A 100 -4.46 -11.34 37.76
CA LEU A 100 -5.14 -12.54 37.28
C LEU A 100 -4.71 -12.84 35.84
N PRO A 101 -4.63 -14.12 35.44
CA PRO A 101 -4.32 -14.46 34.07
C PRO A 101 -5.35 -13.82 33.12
N PRO A 102 -4.93 -13.39 31.92
CA PRO A 102 -5.87 -12.84 30.95
C PRO A 102 -6.94 -13.89 30.63
N ILE A 103 -8.20 -13.44 30.61
CA ILE A 103 -9.33 -14.31 30.25
C ILE A 103 -9.11 -14.79 28.80
N ILE A 104 -8.87 -16.08 28.63
CA ILE A 104 -8.70 -16.69 27.30
C ILE A 104 -10.06 -16.67 26.61
N ARG A 105 -10.21 -15.77 25.63
CA ARG A 105 -11.40 -15.74 24.75
C ARG A 105 -11.06 -16.45 23.45
N ARG A 106 -11.94 -17.33 22.98
CA ARG A 106 -11.87 -17.80 21.59
C ARG A 106 -12.09 -16.59 20.68
N MET A 107 -11.06 -16.21 19.94
CA MET A 107 -11.20 -15.17 18.92
C MET A 107 -12.20 -15.64 17.86
N PRO A 108 -13.03 -14.74 17.31
CA PRO A 108 -13.83 -15.09 16.15
C PRO A 108 -12.88 -15.59 15.04
N GLY A 109 -13.20 -16.76 14.49
CA GLY A 109 -12.47 -17.30 13.36
C GLY A 109 -12.52 -16.36 12.16
N ARG A 110 -11.63 -16.58 11.19
CA ARG A 110 -11.62 -15.83 9.93
C ARG A 110 -13.04 -15.78 9.33
N PRO A 111 -13.61 -14.59 9.06
CA PRO A 111 -14.87 -14.48 8.35
C PRO A 111 -14.79 -15.23 7.00
N ALA A 112 -15.86 -15.92 6.63
CA ALA A 112 -15.91 -16.61 5.35
C ALA A 112 -15.73 -15.60 4.20
N THR A 113 -14.83 -15.89 3.26
CA THR A 113 -14.59 -15.04 2.08
C THR A 113 -15.84 -14.85 1.23
N LYS A 114 -16.72 -15.86 1.20
CA LYS A 114 -17.99 -15.81 0.47
C LYS A 114 -19.13 -15.60 1.46
N ARG A 115 -20.05 -14.70 1.11
CA ARG A 115 -21.33 -14.56 1.80
C ARG A 115 -22.11 -15.87 1.74
N LYS A 116 -22.74 -16.26 2.85
CA LYS A 116 -23.72 -17.36 2.86
C LYS A 116 -24.99 -16.90 2.12
N LYS A 117 -25.37 -17.63 1.06
CA LYS A 117 -26.58 -17.35 0.29
C LYS A 117 -27.82 -17.90 1.01
N SER A 118 -28.97 -17.23 0.87
CA SER A 118 -30.24 -17.75 1.39
C SER A 118 -30.78 -18.88 0.49
N THR A 119 -31.68 -19.70 1.02
CA THR A 119 -32.32 -20.80 0.29
C THR A 119 -33.10 -20.35 -0.96
N THR A 120 -33.55 -19.09 -0.97
CA THR A 120 -34.27 -18.46 -2.09
C THR A 120 -33.37 -17.79 -3.12
N GLU A 121 -32.05 -17.76 -2.90
CA GLU A 121 -31.13 -17.06 -3.79
C GLU A 121 -30.69 -17.98 -4.95
N ASN A 122 -31.10 -17.63 -6.18
CA ASN A 122 -30.84 -18.42 -7.37
C ASN A 122 -29.32 -18.61 -7.63
N THR A 123 -28.88 -19.86 -7.84
CA THR A 123 -27.50 -20.24 -8.18
C THR A 123 -27.16 -20.08 -9.65
N GLY A 124 -28.12 -19.64 -10.47
CA GLY A 124 -27.94 -19.39 -11.88
C GLY A 124 -26.70 -18.54 -12.12
N THR A 125 -25.74 -19.07 -12.87
CA THR A 125 -24.68 -18.25 -13.44
C THR A 125 -25.34 -17.07 -14.14
N HIS A 126 -24.87 -15.83 -13.94
CA HIS A 126 -25.27 -14.65 -14.72
C HIS A 126 -24.81 -14.78 -16.20
N ARG A 127 -25.03 -15.93 -16.81
CA ARG A 127 -24.84 -16.19 -18.23
C ARG A 127 -26.18 -15.89 -18.86
N VAL A 128 -26.24 -14.74 -19.50
CA VAL A 128 -27.31 -14.44 -20.46
C VAL A 128 -27.26 -15.55 -21.51
N SER A 129 -28.38 -16.26 -21.73
CA SER A 129 -28.44 -17.24 -22.81
C SER A 129 -28.09 -16.55 -24.12
N LYS A 130 -27.29 -17.21 -24.95
CA LYS A 130 -27.00 -16.74 -26.32
C LYS A 130 -28.12 -17.14 -27.30
N ASP A 131 -29.17 -17.80 -26.82
CA ASP A 131 -30.32 -18.18 -27.63
C ASP A 131 -30.93 -16.95 -28.30
N GLY A 132 -31.06 -17.00 -29.62
CA GLY A 132 -31.60 -15.92 -30.45
C GLY A 132 -30.57 -14.93 -31.00
N LYS A 133 -29.30 -14.95 -30.56
CA LYS A 133 -28.28 -14.05 -31.13
C LYS A 133 -27.79 -14.56 -32.49
N LYS A 134 -28.18 -13.88 -33.57
CA LYS A 134 -27.64 -14.14 -34.93
C LYS A 134 -26.14 -13.83 -34.96
N MET A 135 -25.34 -14.84 -35.32
CA MET A 135 -23.89 -14.69 -35.47
C MET A 135 -23.58 -13.99 -36.79
N ILE A 136 -23.06 -12.76 -36.73
CA ILE A 136 -22.70 -11.94 -37.88
C ILE A 136 -21.18 -11.84 -37.99
N CYS A 137 -20.64 -12.11 -39.18
CA CYS A 137 -19.22 -12.02 -39.43
C CYS A 137 -18.75 -10.55 -39.45
N SER A 138 -17.70 -10.21 -38.71
CA SER A 138 -17.17 -8.83 -38.70
C SER A 138 -16.40 -8.44 -39.97
N ILE A 139 -16.09 -9.40 -40.87
CA ILE A 139 -15.34 -9.16 -42.11
C ILE A 139 -16.31 -8.95 -43.28
N CYS A 140 -17.15 -9.94 -43.59
CA CYS A 140 -18.09 -9.87 -44.71
C CYS A 140 -19.51 -9.43 -44.34
N LYS A 141 -19.81 -9.28 -43.04
CA LYS A 141 -21.15 -8.91 -42.50
C LYS A 141 -22.28 -9.90 -42.80
N GLU A 142 -21.97 -11.09 -43.33
CA GLU A 142 -22.94 -12.16 -43.52
C GLU A 142 -23.26 -12.90 -42.22
N ILE A 143 -24.46 -13.50 -42.17
CA ILE A 143 -24.96 -14.27 -41.02
C ILE A 143 -24.55 -15.73 -41.17
N GLY A 144 -24.19 -16.39 -40.06
CA GLY A 144 -23.96 -17.85 -40.01
C GLY A 144 -22.52 -18.26 -39.69
N HIS A 145 -21.57 -17.33 -39.73
CA HIS A 145 -20.18 -17.60 -39.37
C HIS A 145 -19.55 -16.41 -38.64
N ASN A 146 -18.38 -16.62 -38.01
CA ASN A 146 -17.66 -15.57 -37.30
C ASN A 146 -16.38 -15.19 -38.06
N LYS A 147 -15.66 -14.16 -37.58
CA LYS A 147 -14.41 -13.70 -38.20
C LYS A 147 -13.38 -14.81 -38.44
N ALA A 148 -13.33 -15.82 -37.58
CA ALA A 148 -12.31 -16.87 -37.63
C ALA A 148 -12.54 -17.85 -38.77
N THR A 149 -13.79 -18.17 -39.07
CA THR A 149 -14.21 -19.11 -40.13
C THR A 149 -14.65 -18.41 -41.43
N CYS A 150 -14.40 -17.10 -41.55
CA CYS A 150 -14.80 -16.34 -42.74
C CYS A 150 -13.98 -16.75 -43.98
N PRO A 151 -14.62 -17.06 -45.12
CA PRO A 151 -13.91 -17.36 -46.36
C PRO A 151 -13.03 -16.21 -46.87
N GLN A 152 -13.40 -14.97 -46.54
CA GLN A 152 -12.68 -13.74 -46.90
C GLN A 152 -11.58 -13.37 -45.89
N ARG A 153 -11.29 -14.24 -44.91
CA ARG A 153 -10.25 -14.00 -43.92
C ARG A 153 -8.88 -14.15 -44.57
N ARG A 154 -8.15 -13.04 -44.71
CA ARG A 154 -6.73 -13.08 -45.13
C ARG A 154 -5.91 -13.87 -44.10
N PRO A 155 -5.08 -14.83 -44.52
CA PRO A 155 -4.17 -15.53 -43.62
C PRO A 155 -3.23 -14.50 -42.96
N GLN A 156 -3.08 -14.61 -41.64
CA GLN A 156 -2.18 -13.73 -40.90
C GLN A 156 -0.75 -14.07 -41.31
N LYS A 157 0.03 -13.06 -41.72
CA LYS A 157 1.47 -13.24 -41.96
C LYS A 157 2.10 -13.69 -40.65
N LEU A 158 2.69 -14.88 -40.62
CA LEU A 158 3.48 -15.35 -39.48
C LEU A 158 4.68 -14.39 -39.35
N ASN A 159 4.75 -13.65 -38.25
CA ASN A 159 5.95 -12.88 -37.92
C ASN A 159 7.04 -13.86 -37.48
N VAL A 160 7.87 -14.29 -38.43
CA VAL A 160 9.14 -14.97 -38.15
C VAL A 160 10.04 -13.91 -37.51
N LYS A 161 10.28 -14.03 -36.20
CA LYS A 161 11.32 -13.24 -35.53
C LYS A 161 12.67 -13.70 -36.10
N LYS A 162 13.41 -12.76 -36.71
CA LYS A 162 14.83 -12.93 -37.00
C LYS A 162 15.63 -13.00 -35.70
#